data_AF-A0A1V5N3N5-F1
#
_entry.id   AF-A0A1V5N3N5-F1
#
_cell.length_a   1.000
_cell.length_b   1.000
_cell.length_c   1.000
_cell.angle_alpha   90.00
_cell.angle_beta   90.00
_cell.angle_gamma   90.00
#
_symmetry.space_group_name_H-M   'P 1'
#
loop_
_entity.id
_entity.type
_entity.pdbx_description
1 polymer ?
#
loop_
_entity_poly.entity_id
_entity_poly.type
_entity_poly.pdbx_seq_one_letter_code
_entity_poly.pdbx_strand_id
1 'polypeptide(L)'
;MTVNEATKLYERIIGQLVHSNLREAFVNLSYLIQQNGFGLAYDQLSELESNYRFLLKFRLEGVPDPNQEKVYADLRRRALDLTDEAWHLWMSMRSPQLYYDKVRAARIEEEVTAETLLAAIKQTGEDLALAEVIEREDLRREKILALNKQRERLVQQLFNSLWVSGNWTEEDLVAYKRVFSDLDLFDYEKATLVSALLLALMHWFDEEKILLLIDLCQHPEPEVSQRALVALVLMLFLYDERLDVYPAIGLKWAALMEGEGQRLALERIFYQLIRSKDTDKVTKRMQEEILPEMTRFGSAIQDKLKQDEGDDNGEDFNPEWKSMMDNAGFSAKMQEFSDMQMEGIDVYMSTFSGQKFYPFFQEISNWFLPFQPSHTALADLFSSPGMKGSGILDMVLKSGFLCSSDKYSFCFNILQLPSNYRSTMAANLGADTEVYEEFKKSEAAMNPAYNLEQTSNRYIQDLYRFFNLHGRRRDFKNLFFMQLDLHQAHLLGPYVSNESCLRRMGQLYFKQKRYSGALGVLDRLLQQHPSDAELHRKPTCKPNSSRRTAFGP
;
A
#
# COMPACT_ATOMS: atom_id res chain seq x y z
N MET A 1 -32.21 -2.94 -10.97
CA MET A 1 -30.80 -2.61 -11.20
C MET A 1 -29.93 -3.61 -10.47
N THR A 2 -29.00 -4.28 -11.15
CA THR A 2 -27.97 -5.15 -10.55
C THR A 2 -26.75 -4.34 -10.10
N VAL A 3 -25.85 -4.93 -9.30
CA VAL A 3 -24.61 -4.25 -8.86
C VAL A 3 -23.77 -3.78 -10.06
N ASN A 4 -23.61 -4.63 -11.07
CA ASN A 4 -22.85 -4.28 -12.28
C ASN A 4 -23.51 -3.14 -13.09
N GLU A 5 -24.85 -3.14 -13.17
CA GLU A 5 -25.58 -2.04 -13.81
C GLU A 5 -25.42 -0.72 -13.04
N ALA A 6 -25.47 -0.76 -11.71
CA ALA A 6 -25.27 0.40 -10.86
C ALA A 6 -23.84 0.96 -10.98
N THR A 7 -22.82 0.10 -10.98
CA THR A 7 -21.42 0.49 -11.19
C THR A 7 -21.21 1.14 -12.56
N LYS A 8 -21.74 0.56 -13.63
CA LYS A 8 -21.66 1.16 -14.98
C LYS A 8 -22.41 2.49 -15.09
N LEU A 9 -23.55 2.60 -14.42
CA LEU A 9 -24.31 3.85 -14.34
C LEU A 9 -23.48 4.93 -13.63
N TYR A 10 -22.86 4.58 -12.50
CA TYR A 10 -21.98 5.46 -11.74
C TYR A 10 -20.78 5.92 -12.58
N GLU A 11 -20.01 5.00 -13.17
CA GLU A 11 -18.87 5.32 -14.04
C GLU A 11 -19.27 6.26 -15.19
N ARG A 12 -20.46 6.05 -15.77
CA ARG A 12 -21.00 6.92 -16.82
C ARG A 12 -21.32 8.32 -16.29
N ILE A 13 -21.93 8.44 -15.11
CA ILE A 13 -22.23 9.74 -14.51
C ILE A 13 -20.94 10.49 -14.21
N ILE A 14 -19.96 9.84 -13.56
CA ILE A 14 -18.65 10.43 -13.27
C ILE A 14 -17.98 10.90 -14.57
N GLY A 15 -17.93 10.05 -15.61
CA GLY A 15 -17.39 10.42 -16.91
C GLY A 15 -18.10 11.63 -17.53
N GLN A 16 -19.43 11.72 -17.42
CA GLN A 16 -20.19 12.87 -17.91
C GLN A 16 -19.88 14.15 -17.12
N LEU A 17 -19.76 14.05 -15.79
CA LEU A 17 -19.41 15.18 -14.94
C LEU A 17 -18.01 15.69 -15.25
N VAL A 18 -17.01 14.81 -15.29
CA VAL A 18 -15.61 15.14 -15.65
C VAL A 18 -15.54 15.84 -17.02
N HIS A 19 -16.22 15.30 -18.03
CA HIS A 19 -16.25 15.87 -19.39
C HIS A 19 -17.26 17.03 -19.53
N SER A 20 -17.76 17.58 -18.42
CA SER A 20 -18.59 18.80 -18.38
C SER A 20 -19.95 18.68 -19.11
N ASN A 21 -20.47 17.46 -19.22
CA ASN A 21 -21.79 17.13 -19.76
C ASN A 21 -22.84 17.06 -18.64
N LEU A 22 -23.08 18.19 -17.96
CA LEU A 22 -23.92 18.27 -16.75
C LEU A 22 -25.38 17.85 -16.99
N ARG A 23 -25.95 18.16 -18.15
CA ARG A 23 -27.35 17.84 -18.43
C ARG A 23 -27.58 16.33 -18.43
N GLU A 24 -26.78 15.59 -19.19
CA GLU A 24 -26.86 14.14 -19.28
C GLU A 24 -26.52 13.49 -17.94
N ALA A 25 -25.56 14.07 -17.20
CA ALA A 25 -25.22 13.62 -15.85
C ALA A 25 -26.41 13.74 -14.89
N PHE A 26 -27.12 14.88 -14.86
CA PHE A 26 -28.29 15.08 -14.00
C PHE A 26 -29.42 14.11 -14.30
N VAL A 27 -29.69 13.80 -15.57
CA VAL A 27 -30.71 12.80 -15.94
C VAL A 27 -30.35 11.42 -15.37
N ASN A 28 -29.09 11.00 -15.53
CA ASN A 28 -28.63 9.71 -15.03
C ASN A 28 -28.56 9.66 -13.49
N LEU A 29 -28.14 10.76 -12.86
CA LEU A 29 -28.09 10.92 -11.41
C LEU A 29 -29.50 10.90 -10.80
N SER A 30 -30.47 11.57 -11.43
CA SER A 30 -31.89 11.52 -11.04
C SER A 30 -32.39 10.08 -11.04
N TYR A 31 -32.09 9.32 -12.09
CA TYR A 31 -32.44 7.91 -12.16
C TYR A 31 -31.81 7.09 -11.03
N LEU A 32 -30.53 7.31 -10.72
CA LEU A 32 -29.84 6.63 -9.61
C LEU A 32 -30.48 6.95 -8.25
N ILE A 33 -30.73 8.23 -7.97
CA ILE A 33 -31.35 8.69 -6.72
C ILE A 33 -32.75 8.09 -6.56
N GLN A 34 -33.54 8.03 -7.64
CA GLN A 34 -34.87 7.39 -7.61
C GLN A 34 -34.81 5.91 -7.20
N GLN A 35 -33.72 5.19 -7.45
CA GLN A 35 -33.54 3.80 -7.00
C GLN A 35 -33.31 3.67 -5.49
N ASN A 36 -32.93 4.76 -4.82
CA ASN A 36 -32.75 4.82 -3.36
C ASN A 36 -34.03 5.28 -2.63
N GLY A 37 -34.99 5.86 -3.35
CA GLY A 37 -36.17 6.52 -2.81
C GLY A 37 -36.07 8.04 -2.87
N PHE A 38 -37.21 8.72 -2.98
CA PHE A 38 -37.26 10.19 -2.95
C PHE A 38 -36.95 10.69 -1.54
N GLY A 39 -36.04 11.65 -1.43
CA GLY A 39 -35.56 12.21 -0.16
C GLY A 39 -34.63 13.41 -0.40
N LEU A 40 -33.84 13.77 0.62
CA LEU A 40 -32.95 14.95 0.61
C LEU A 40 -32.04 15.04 -0.63
N ALA A 41 -31.50 13.91 -1.10
CA ALA A 41 -30.68 13.83 -2.29
C ALA A 41 -31.42 14.31 -3.57
N TYR A 42 -32.72 14.06 -3.66
CA TYR A 42 -33.54 14.51 -4.79
C TYR A 42 -33.73 16.04 -4.76
N ASP A 43 -33.94 16.61 -3.56
CA ASP A 43 -34.07 18.06 -3.39
C ASP A 43 -32.76 18.77 -3.74
N GLN A 44 -31.62 18.23 -3.30
CA GLN A 44 -30.29 18.72 -3.67
C GLN A 44 -30.06 18.66 -5.19
N LEU A 45 -30.45 17.57 -5.86
CA LEU A 45 -30.36 17.49 -7.31
C LEU A 45 -31.22 18.55 -8.01
N SER A 46 -32.46 18.77 -7.53
CA SER A 46 -33.36 19.79 -8.08
C SER A 46 -32.79 21.21 -7.93
N GLU A 47 -32.11 21.48 -6.82
CA GLU A 47 -31.37 22.74 -6.60
C GLU A 47 -30.24 22.89 -7.63
N LEU A 48 -29.41 21.85 -7.80
CA LEU A 48 -28.31 21.84 -8.78
C LEU A 48 -28.81 22.05 -10.22
N GLU A 49 -29.89 21.38 -10.61
CA GLU A 49 -30.52 21.57 -11.92
C GLU A 49 -31.01 23.01 -12.12
N SER A 50 -31.62 23.59 -11.09
CA SER A 50 -32.14 24.96 -11.14
C SER A 50 -31.00 25.97 -11.30
N ASN A 51 -29.95 25.83 -10.49
CA ASN A 51 -28.74 26.66 -10.57
C ASN A 51 -28.07 26.56 -11.94
N TYR A 52 -27.99 25.35 -12.51
CA TYR A 52 -27.46 25.16 -13.86
C TYR A 52 -28.32 25.82 -14.95
N ARG A 53 -29.66 25.76 -14.84
CA ARG A 53 -30.56 26.47 -15.77
C ARG A 53 -30.39 27.98 -15.69
N PHE A 54 -30.23 28.54 -14.49
CA PHE A 54 -29.94 29.96 -14.31
C PHE A 54 -28.61 30.35 -14.96
N LEU A 55 -27.56 29.54 -14.77
CA LEU A 55 -26.25 29.77 -15.38
C LEU A 55 -26.32 29.79 -16.92
N LEU A 56 -27.08 28.86 -17.52
CA LEU A 56 -27.31 28.82 -18.97
C LEU A 56 -28.09 30.06 -19.45
N LYS A 57 -29.11 30.48 -18.70
CA LYS A 57 -29.89 31.68 -19.02
C LYS A 57 -29.02 32.93 -19.02
N PHE A 58 -28.21 33.16 -17.99
CA PHE A 58 -27.31 34.32 -17.93
C PHE A 58 -26.26 34.30 -19.05
N ARG A 59 -25.76 33.12 -19.43
CA ARG A 59 -24.84 32.96 -20.56
C ARG A 59 -25.50 33.35 -21.89
N LEU A 60 -26.76 32.98 -22.10
CA LEU A 60 -27.52 33.34 -23.30
C LEU A 60 -27.87 34.83 -23.35
N GLU A 61 -28.10 35.45 -22.19
CA GLU A 61 -28.39 36.88 -22.05
C GLU A 61 -27.13 37.76 -22.18
N GLY A 62 -25.94 37.17 -22.30
CA GLY A 62 -24.68 37.89 -22.52
C GLY A 62 -24.21 38.72 -21.32
N VAL A 63 -24.70 38.41 -20.12
CA VAL A 63 -24.30 39.10 -18.88
C VAL A 63 -22.89 38.65 -18.50
N PRO A 64 -21.89 39.56 -18.42
CA PRO A 64 -20.56 39.20 -17.99
C PRO A 64 -20.56 38.91 -16.48
N ASP A 65 -20.46 37.64 -16.11
CA ASP A 65 -20.25 37.20 -14.73
C ASP A 65 -18.80 36.72 -14.54
N PRO A 66 -17.95 37.48 -13.82
CA PRO A 66 -16.56 37.09 -13.57
C PRO A 66 -16.42 35.82 -12.71
N ASN A 67 -17.48 35.37 -12.02
CA ASN A 67 -17.47 34.17 -11.21
C ASN A 67 -18.10 32.95 -11.91
N GLN A 68 -18.48 33.07 -13.18
CA GLN A 68 -19.18 32.02 -13.91
C GLN A 68 -18.45 30.67 -13.89
N GLU A 69 -17.13 30.68 -14.06
CA GLU A 69 -16.30 29.47 -14.03
C GLU A 69 -16.27 28.83 -12.64
N LYS A 70 -16.23 29.64 -11.57
CA LYS A 70 -16.25 29.15 -10.20
C LYS A 70 -17.59 28.50 -9.84
N VAL A 71 -18.69 29.14 -10.24
CA VAL A 71 -20.06 28.58 -10.05
C VAL A 71 -20.20 27.28 -10.82
N TYR A 72 -19.67 27.21 -12.05
CA TYR A 72 -19.70 25.99 -12.85
C TYR A 72 -18.87 24.85 -12.21
N ALA A 73 -17.67 25.15 -11.73
CA ALA A 73 -16.82 24.18 -11.03
C ALA A 73 -17.48 23.68 -9.74
N ASP A 74 -18.12 24.55 -8.95
CA ASP A 74 -18.84 24.18 -7.74
C ASP A 74 -20.06 23.29 -8.05
N LEU A 75 -20.82 23.60 -9.10
CA LEU A 75 -21.91 22.72 -9.57
C LEU A 75 -21.40 21.32 -9.91
N ARG A 76 -20.27 21.24 -10.62
CA ARG A 76 -19.66 19.95 -10.98
C ARG A 76 -19.17 19.20 -9.74
N ARG A 77 -18.53 19.89 -8.79
CA ARG A 77 -18.10 19.33 -7.50
C ARG A 77 -19.27 18.77 -6.70
N ARG A 78 -20.30 19.58 -6.43
CA ARG A 78 -21.51 19.15 -5.70
C ARG A 78 -22.21 17.97 -6.39
N ALA A 79 -22.23 17.95 -7.72
CA ALA A 79 -22.82 16.84 -8.48
C ALA A 79 -21.99 15.56 -8.37
N LEU A 80 -20.65 15.65 -8.32
CA LEU A 80 -19.76 14.50 -8.07
C LEU A 80 -20.01 13.93 -6.67
N ASP A 81 -20.01 14.80 -5.66
CA ASP A 81 -20.21 14.40 -4.26
C ASP A 81 -21.59 13.72 -4.07
N LEU A 82 -22.65 14.30 -4.65
CA LEU A 82 -23.99 13.71 -4.64
C LEU A 82 -24.08 12.38 -5.39
N THR A 83 -23.30 12.23 -6.48
CA THR A 83 -23.23 10.98 -7.25
C THR A 83 -22.57 9.88 -6.42
N ASP A 84 -21.46 10.18 -5.75
CA ASP A 84 -20.78 9.25 -4.86
C ASP A 84 -21.72 8.82 -3.73
N GLU A 85 -22.35 9.78 -3.04
CA GLU A 85 -23.28 9.49 -1.95
C GLU A 85 -24.45 8.61 -2.40
N ALA A 86 -25.11 8.96 -3.51
CA ALA A 86 -26.22 8.17 -4.04
C ALA A 86 -25.79 6.76 -4.43
N TRP A 87 -24.61 6.59 -5.02
CA TRP A 87 -24.08 5.28 -5.38
C TRP A 87 -23.73 4.45 -4.14
N HIS A 88 -23.05 5.02 -3.16
CA HIS A 88 -22.70 4.35 -1.91
C HIS A 88 -23.92 3.96 -1.10
N LEU A 89 -24.93 4.82 -1.03
CA LEU A 89 -26.20 4.49 -0.40
C LEU A 89 -26.84 3.28 -1.09
N TRP A 90 -26.89 3.29 -2.43
CA TRP A 90 -27.45 2.18 -3.21
C TRP A 90 -26.72 0.86 -2.96
N MET A 91 -25.37 0.91 -2.98
CA MET A 91 -24.50 -0.24 -2.77
C MET A 91 -24.58 -0.77 -1.34
N SER A 92 -24.68 0.12 -0.34
CA SER A 92 -24.80 -0.27 1.08
C SER A 92 -26.03 -1.14 1.34
N MET A 93 -27.10 -0.97 0.57
CA MET A 93 -28.33 -1.74 0.71
C MET A 93 -28.30 -3.08 -0.03
N ARG A 94 -27.48 -3.22 -1.09
CA ARG A 94 -27.66 -4.31 -2.09
C ARG A 94 -26.40 -5.09 -2.43
N SER A 95 -25.22 -4.55 -2.17
CA SER A 95 -23.95 -5.20 -2.51
C SER A 95 -23.57 -6.25 -1.45
N PRO A 96 -23.20 -7.48 -1.86
CA PRO A 96 -22.65 -8.51 -0.97
C PRO A 96 -21.13 -8.39 -0.77
N GLN A 97 -20.49 -7.34 -1.28
CA GLN A 97 -19.05 -7.13 -1.11
C GLN A 97 -18.71 -6.86 0.37
N LEU A 98 -17.49 -7.25 0.76
CA LEU A 98 -17.03 -7.22 2.15
C LEU A 98 -17.14 -5.83 2.80
N TYR A 99 -16.77 -4.80 2.05
CA TYR A 99 -16.86 -3.42 2.51
C TYR A 99 -18.30 -3.07 2.92
N TYR A 100 -19.27 -3.35 2.06
CA TYR A 100 -20.68 -3.03 2.33
C TYR A 100 -21.30 -3.95 3.40
N ASP A 101 -20.83 -5.19 3.55
CA ASP A 101 -21.16 -6.02 4.72
C ASP A 101 -20.73 -5.33 6.02
N LYS A 102 -19.50 -4.80 6.06
CA LYS A 102 -18.95 -4.11 7.24
C LYS A 102 -19.63 -2.76 7.49
N VAL A 103 -19.95 -1.98 6.46
CA VAL A 103 -20.76 -0.75 6.58
C VAL A 103 -22.12 -1.06 7.22
N ARG A 104 -22.79 -2.14 6.80
CA ARG A 104 -24.08 -2.54 7.41
C ARG A 104 -23.92 -2.98 8.86
N ALA A 105 -22.88 -3.75 9.17
CA ALA A 105 -22.60 -4.16 10.56
C ALA A 105 -22.37 -2.95 11.46
N ALA A 106 -21.56 -1.98 11.00
CA ALA A 106 -21.25 -0.76 11.75
C ALA A 106 -22.48 0.13 12.01
N ARG A 107 -23.53 0.06 11.19
CA ARG A 107 -24.79 0.79 11.41
C ARG A 107 -25.70 0.14 12.48
N ILE A 108 -25.48 -1.14 12.77
CA ILE A 108 -26.28 -1.89 13.76
C ILE A 108 -25.63 -1.80 15.14
N GLU A 109 -24.30 -1.81 15.18
CA GLU A 109 -23.53 -1.56 16.39
C GLU A 109 -23.79 -0.12 16.87
N GLU A 110 -23.84 0.13 18.18
CA GLU A 110 -23.95 1.50 18.72
C GLU A 110 -22.82 2.36 18.15
N GLU A 111 -23.09 3.63 17.82
CA GLU A 111 -22.09 4.54 17.25
C GLU A 111 -20.95 4.80 18.25
N VAL A 112 -19.93 3.95 18.20
CA VAL A 112 -18.68 4.16 18.92
C VAL A 112 -17.82 5.11 18.11
N THR A 113 -17.68 6.35 18.57
CA THR A 113 -16.92 7.39 17.88
C THR A 113 -15.41 7.15 17.99
N ALA A 114 -14.63 7.71 17.06
CA ALA A 114 -13.17 7.64 17.12
C ALA A 114 -12.59 8.17 18.44
N GLU A 115 -13.22 9.20 19.02
CA GLU A 115 -12.80 9.78 20.30
C GLU A 115 -13.03 8.83 21.48
N THR A 116 -14.16 8.11 21.49
CA THR A 116 -14.44 7.12 22.55
C THR A 116 -13.48 5.93 22.48
N LEU A 117 -13.15 5.46 21.27
CA LEU A 117 -12.13 4.42 21.07
C LEU A 117 -10.75 4.91 21.50
N LEU A 118 -10.37 6.14 21.14
CA LEU A 118 -9.13 6.75 21.56
C LEU A 118 -9.03 6.83 23.10
N ALA A 119 -10.09 7.29 23.77
CA ALA A 119 -10.14 7.32 25.23
C ALA A 119 -10.00 5.93 25.87
N ALA A 120 -10.65 4.90 25.30
CA ALA A 120 -10.52 3.52 25.78
C ALA A 120 -9.10 2.95 25.56
N ILE A 121 -8.45 3.29 24.45
CA ILE A 121 -7.06 2.91 24.17
C ILE A 121 -6.11 3.55 25.19
N LYS A 122 -6.31 4.83 25.50
CA LYS A 122 -5.55 5.54 26.55
C LYS A 122 -5.70 4.88 27.91
N GLN A 123 -6.94 4.63 28.33
CA GLN A 123 -7.21 3.95 29.60
C GLN A 123 -6.53 2.58 29.66
N THR A 124 -6.58 1.82 28.57
CA THR A 124 -5.91 0.50 28.49
C THR A 124 -4.39 0.65 28.59
N GLY A 125 -3.81 1.73 28.04
CA GLY A 125 -2.40 2.07 28.18
C GLY A 125 -2.00 2.40 29.62
N GLU A 126 -2.82 3.18 30.33
CA GLU A 126 -2.62 3.46 31.76
C GLU A 126 -2.70 2.16 32.59
N ASP A 127 -3.68 1.31 32.31
CA ASP A 127 -3.85 0.01 32.98
C ASP A 127 -2.67 -0.92 32.71
N LEU A 128 -2.06 -0.87 31.51
CA LEU A 128 -0.84 -1.60 31.17
C LEU A 128 0.33 -1.13 32.02
N ALA A 129 0.54 0.18 32.12
CA ALA A 129 1.59 0.76 32.95
C ALA A 129 1.44 0.35 34.43
N LEU A 130 0.20 0.32 34.94
CA LEU A 130 -0.09 -0.17 36.29
C LEU A 130 0.16 -1.68 36.44
N ALA A 131 -0.13 -2.48 35.40
CA ALA A 131 0.09 -3.92 35.41
C ALA A 131 1.58 -4.29 35.47
N GLU A 132 2.48 -3.46 34.94
CA GLU A 132 3.92 -3.69 35.00
C GLU A 132 4.49 -3.68 36.43
N VAL A 133 3.84 -2.99 37.35
CA VAL A 133 4.25 -2.85 38.76
C VAL A 133 3.84 -4.08 39.60
N ILE A 134 3.04 -5.00 39.07
CA ILE A 134 2.62 -6.20 39.80
C ILE A 134 3.83 -7.10 40.11
N GLU A 135 4.08 -7.34 41.41
CA GLU A 135 5.23 -8.12 41.89
C GLU A 135 5.18 -9.60 41.48
N ARG A 136 3.98 -10.20 41.47
CA ARG A 136 3.81 -11.61 41.13
C ARG A 136 3.88 -11.81 39.62
N GLU A 137 4.98 -12.42 39.16
CA GLU A 137 5.33 -12.54 37.74
C GLU A 137 4.23 -13.22 36.89
N ASP A 138 3.65 -14.32 37.37
CA ASP A 138 2.60 -15.04 36.62
C ASP A 138 1.36 -14.17 36.40
N LEU A 139 0.88 -13.52 37.46
CA LEU A 139 -0.26 -12.61 37.41
C LEU A 139 0.02 -11.39 36.54
N ARG A 140 1.25 -10.85 36.63
CA ARG A 140 1.70 -9.74 35.78
C ARG A 140 1.64 -10.12 34.31
N ARG A 141 2.22 -11.26 33.92
CA ARG A 141 2.24 -11.72 32.52
C ARG A 141 0.84 -11.96 31.98
N GLU A 142 -0.02 -12.62 32.76
CA GLU A 142 -1.41 -12.88 32.36
C GLU A 142 -2.19 -11.58 32.16
N LYS A 143 -2.08 -10.63 33.10
CA LYS A 143 -2.76 -9.34 33.02
C LYS A 143 -2.27 -8.49 31.85
N ILE A 144 -0.96 -8.41 31.64
CA ILE A 144 -0.37 -7.69 30.49
C ILE A 144 -0.85 -8.31 29.17
N LEU A 145 -0.86 -9.64 29.06
CA LEU A 145 -1.36 -10.32 27.87
C LEU A 145 -2.84 -10.01 27.60
N ALA A 146 -3.67 -10.01 28.65
CA ALA A 146 -5.09 -9.68 28.53
C ALA A 146 -5.32 -8.22 28.09
N LEU A 147 -4.60 -7.27 28.68
CA LEU A 147 -4.68 -5.85 28.34
C LEU A 147 -4.15 -5.56 26.94
N ASN A 148 -3.05 -6.19 26.51
CA ASN A 148 -2.57 -6.07 25.12
C ASN A 148 -3.60 -6.61 24.12
N LYS A 149 -4.26 -7.75 24.41
CA LYS A 149 -5.36 -8.27 23.57
C LYS A 149 -6.52 -7.29 23.50
N GLN A 150 -6.84 -6.63 24.62
CA GLN A 150 -7.89 -5.60 24.65
C GLN A 150 -7.50 -4.40 23.79
N ARG A 151 -6.27 -3.90 23.92
CA ARG A 151 -5.76 -2.79 23.12
C ARG A 151 -5.77 -3.11 21.62
N GLU A 152 -5.27 -4.28 21.23
CA GLU A 152 -5.28 -4.75 19.83
C GLU A 152 -6.71 -4.78 19.26
N ARG A 153 -7.71 -5.22 20.05
CA ARG A 153 -9.13 -5.19 19.65
C ARG A 153 -9.65 -3.76 19.47
N LEU A 154 -9.32 -2.84 20.37
CA LEU A 154 -9.75 -1.44 20.28
C LEU A 154 -9.14 -0.76 19.04
N VAL A 155 -7.86 -1.00 18.76
CA VAL A 155 -7.19 -0.51 17.54
C VAL A 155 -7.83 -1.11 16.29
N GLN A 156 -8.17 -2.39 16.31
CA GLN A 156 -8.90 -3.04 15.20
C GLN A 156 -10.31 -2.45 15.00
N GLN A 157 -11.01 -2.07 16.07
CA GLN A 157 -12.29 -1.35 15.97
C GLN A 157 -12.10 0.04 15.38
N LEU A 158 -11.08 0.78 15.81
CA LEU A 158 -10.73 2.10 15.26
C LEU A 158 -10.33 2.03 13.79
N PHE A 159 -9.59 0.99 13.40
CA PHE A 159 -9.30 0.71 11.99
C PHE A 159 -10.58 0.48 11.19
N ASN A 160 -11.50 -0.35 11.70
CA ASN A 160 -12.74 -0.67 11.00
C ASN A 160 -13.66 0.55 10.89
N SER A 161 -13.81 1.35 11.96
CA SER A 161 -14.63 2.56 11.95
C SER A 161 -14.11 3.59 10.95
N LEU A 162 -12.79 3.77 10.88
CA LEU A 162 -12.14 4.61 9.88
C LEU A 162 -12.35 4.07 8.46
N TRP A 163 -12.13 2.76 8.27
CA TRP A 163 -12.25 2.13 6.96
C TRP A 163 -13.66 2.23 6.37
N VAL A 164 -14.70 2.02 7.18
CA VAL A 164 -16.10 2.04 6.74
C VAL A 164 -16.79 3.40 6.92
N SER A 165 -16.04 4.42 7.34
CA SER A 165 -16.57 5.77 7.47
C SER A 165 -17.07 6.29 6.11
N GLY A 166 -18.20 6.99 6.14
CA GLY A 166 -18.73 7.70 4.97
C GLY A 166 -17.99 9.02 4.74
N ASN A 167 -18.65 9.98 4.09
CA ASN A 167 -18.11 11.33 3.95
C ASN A 167 -17.84 11.97 5.32
N TRP A 168 -16.66 12.54 5.46
CA TRP A 168 -16.25 13.24 6.67
C TRP A 168 -16.78 14.66 6.69
N THR A 169 -17.22 15.04 7.88
CA THR A 169 -17.44 16.43 8.26
C THR A 169 -16.14 17.06 8.75
N GLU A 170 -16.14 18.39 8.96
CA GLU A 170 -15.02 19.06 9.62
C GLU A 170 -14.76 18.50 11.03
N GLU A 171 -15.81 18.06 11.74
CA GLU A 171 -15.71 17.45 13.07
C GLU A 171 -14.96 16.11 13.01
N ASP A 172 -15.27 15.27 12.02
CA ASP A 172 -14.57 14.00 11.80
C ASP A 172 -13.09 14.24 11.49
N LEU A 173 -12.77 15.21 10.64
CA LEU A 173 -11.40 15.56 10.32
C LEU A 173 -10.63 15.98 11.58
N VAL A 174 -11.23 16.82 12.43
CA VAL A 174 -10.63 17.25 13.69
C VAL A 174 -10.40 16.07 14.62
N ALA A 175 -11.38 15.17 14.76
CA ALA A 175 -11.28 13.98 15.58
C ALA A 175 -10.14 13.06 15.12
N TYR A 176 -10.03 12.77 13.82
CA TYR A 176 -8.95 11.93 13.31
C TYR A 176 -7.59 12.62 13.31
N LYS A 177 -7.51 13.95 13.11
CA LYS A 177 -6.26 14.70 13.35
C LYS A 177 -5.77 14.55 14.78
N ARG A 178 -6.69 14.56 15.75
CA ARG A 178 -6.37 14.29 17.16
C ARG A 178 -5.85 12.87 17.34
N VAL A 179 -6.51 11.87 16.76
CA VAL A 179 -6.06 10.46 16.81
C VAL A 179 -4.61 10.31 16.32
N PHE A 180 -4.25 10.92 15.18
CA PHE A 180 -2.89 10.81 14.64
C PHE A 180 -1.84 11.63 15.41
N SER A 181 -2.24 12.74 16.01
CA SER A 181 -1.33 13.56 16.85
C SER A 181 -1.21 13.07 18.30
N ASP A 182 -2.06 12.15 18.72
CA ASP A 182 -2.07 11.60 20.08
C ASP A 182 -0.80 10.79 20.38
N LEU A 183 -0.17 11.03 21.52
CA LEU A 183 1.06 10.34 21.93
C LEU A 183 0.79 8.96 22.54
N ASP A 184 -0.44 8.70 22.99
CA ASP A 184 -0.80 7.42 23.60
C ASP A 184 -1.04 6.33 22.55
N LEU A 185 -1.19 6.69 21.27
CA LEU A 185 -1.19 5.74 20.16
C LEU A 185 0.25 5.48 19.72
N PHE A 186 0.57 4.21 19.60
CA PHE A 186 1.86 3.82 19.08
C PHE A 186 1.95 4.10 17.59
N ASP A 187 3.15 4.40 17.14
CA ASP A 187 3.46 4.71 15.74
C ASP A 187 3.03 3.62 14.76
N TYR A 188 3.14 2.34 15.16
CA TYR A 188 2.70 1.23 14.33
C TYR A 188 1.17 1.14 14.22
N GLU A 189 0.44 1.60 15.23
CA GLU A 189 -1.03 1.66 15.22
C GLU A 189 -1.47 2.76 14.26
N LYS A 190 -0.85 3.95 14.35
CA LYS A 190 -1.05 5.06 13.41
C LYS A 190 -0.74 4.64 11.97
N ALA A 191 0.38 3.95 11.75
CA ALA A 191 0.77 3.43 10.44
C ALA A 191 -0.25 2.42 9.88
N THR A 192 -0.93 1.67 10.74
CA THR A 192 -2.02 0.76 10.36
C THR A 192 -3.28 1.56 9.98
N LEU A 193 -3.60 2.62 10.72
CA LEU A 193 -4.73 3.52 10.40
C LEU A 193 -4.56 4.26 9.07
N VAL A 194 -3.34 4.59 8.65
CA VAL A 194 -3.07 5.10 7.29
C VAL A 194 -3.56 4.13 6.21
N SER A 195 -3.47 2.82 6.48
CA SER A 195 -3.95 1.79 5.54
C SER A 195 -5.48 1.71 5.54
N ALA A 196 -6.14 1.97 6.67
CA ALA A 196 -7.60 2.15 6.69
C ALA A 196 -8.03 3.37 5.87
N LEU A 197 -7.33 4.51 5.95
CA LEU A 197 -7.58 5.67 5.08
C LEU A 197 -7.47 5.31 3.60
N LEU A 198 -6.40 4.60 3.21
CA LEU A 198 -6.23 4.10 1.84
C LEU A 198 -7.43 3.24 1.42
N LEU A 199 -7.81 2.25 2.22
CA LEU A 199 -8.91 1.34 1.88
C LEU A 199 -10.27 2.05 1.86
N ALA A 200 -10.49 3.05 2.71
CA ALA A 200 -11.70 3.88 2.70
C ALA A 200 -11.76 4.68 1.39
N LEU A 201 -10.69 5.40 1.07
CA LEU A 201 -10.57 6.19 -0.15
C LEU A 201 -10.64 5.36 -1.43
N MET A 202 -10.26 4.08 -1.38
CA MET A 202 -10.45 3.18 -2.53
C MET A 202 -11.91 2.84 -2.82
N HIS A 203 -12.80 2.96 -1.83
CA HIS A 203 -14.22 2.72 -2.01
C HIS A 203 -14.96 4.02 -2.29
N TRP A 204 -14.71 5.05 -1.49
CA TRP A 204 -15.42 6.32 -1.52
C TRP A 204 -14.41 7.48 -1.52
N PHE A 205 -14.42 8.30 -2.58
CA PHE A 205 -13.66 9.54 -2.59
C PHE A 205 -14.15 10.49 -1.48
N ASP A 206 -13.19 11.10 -0.79
CA ASP A 206 -13.46 12.09 0.25
C ASP A 206 -12.31 13.10 0.28
N GLU A 207 -12.65 14.38 0.12
CA GLU A 207 -11.67 15.46 0.09
C GLU A 207 -10.90 15.56 1.42
N GLU A 208 -11.59 15.49 2.56
CA GLU A 208 -11.00 15.66 3.88
C GLU A 208 -10.04 14.52 4.26
N LYS A 209 -10.35 13.28 3.87
CA LYS A 209 -9.44 12.14 4.04
C LYS A 209 -8.17 12.29 3.19
N ILE A 210 -8.27 12.84 1.97
CA ILE A 210 -7.09 13.14 1.14
C ILE A 210 -6.27 14.27 1.77
N LEU A 211 -6.92 15.33 2.26
CA LEU A 211 -6.24 16.43 2.95
C LEU A 211 -5.53 15.94 4.21
N LEU A 212 -6.12 15.00 4.97
CA LEU A 212 -5.45 14.34 6.08
C LEU A 212 -4.25 13.52 5.64
N LEU A 213 -4.33 12.75 4.54
CA LEU A 213 -3.18 12.02 4.00
C LEU A 213 -2.02 12.96 3.62
N ILE A 214 -2.31 14.14 3.06
CA ILE A 214 -1.29 15.15 2.77
C ILE A 214 -0.62 15.63 4.06
N ASP A 215 -1.41 15.96 5.08
CA ASP A 215 -0.89 16.39 6.39
C ASP A 215 0.00 15.27 7.01
N LEU A 216 -0.40 14.00 6.88
CA LEU A 216 0.34 12.84 7.40
C LEU A 216 1.66 12.55 6.66
N CYS A 217 1.83 13.01 5.42
CA CYS A 217 3.12 12.90 4.71
C CYS A 217 4.26 13.67 5.41
N GLN A 218 3.92 14.60 6.31
CA GLN A 218 4.85 15.37 7.12
C GLN A 218 4.94 14.86 8.58
N HIS A 219 4.30 13.74 8.91
CA HIS A 219 4.36 13.17 10.24
C HIS A 219 5.83 12.82 10.61
N PRO A 220 6.27 13.08 11.86
CA PRO A 220 7.67 12.89 12.27
C PRO A 220 8.12 11.43 12.14
N GLU A 221 7.19 10.48 12.34
CA GLU A 221 7.48 9.05 12.23
C GLU A 221 7.55 8.58 10.76
N PRO A 222 8.66 7.96 10.33
CA PRO A 222 8.81 7.35 9.01
C PRO A 222 7.73 6.35 8.60
N GLU A 223 7.32 5.45 9.50
CA GLU A 223 6.26 4.46 9.22
C GLU A 223 4.93 5.11 8.85
N VAL A 224 4.60 6.25 9.46
CA VAL A 224 3.36 6.99 9.15
C VAL A 224 3.54 7.78 7.85
N SER A 225 4.59 8.59 7.76
CA SER A 225 4.80 9.52 6.63
C SER A 225 5.00 8.82 5.30
N GLN A 226 5.81 7.74 5.26
CA GLN A 226 6.07 7.03 4.00
C GLN A 226 4.84 6.26 3.52
N ARG A 227 4.05 5.68 4.44
CA ARG A 227 2.79 5.02 4.09
C ARG A 227 1.75 6.01 3.62
N ALA A 228 1.68 7.18 4.25
CA ALA A 228 0.78 8.25 3.86
C ALA A 228 1.11 8.73 2.43
N LEU A 229 2.40 8.89 2.11
CA LEU A 229 2.82 9.28 0.77
C LEU A 229 2.50 8.20 -0.28
N VAL A 230 2.74 6.91 0.02
CA VAL A 230 2.34 5.81 -0.88
C VAL A 230 0.82 5.81 -1.10
N ALA A 231 0.03 5.94 -0.03
CA ALA A 231 -1.43 5.98 -0.12
C ALA A 231 -1.89 7.19 -0.94
N LEU A 232 -1.35 8.38 -0.67
CA LEU A 232 -1.67 9.62 -1.36
C LEU A 232 -1.36 9.51 -2.86
N VAL A 233 -0.18 9.03 -3.25
CA VAL A 233 0.18 8.85 -4.67
C VAL A 233 -0.81 7.94 -5.38
N LEU A 234 -1.21 6.83 -4.74
CA LEU A 234 -2.20 5.91 -5.31
C LEU A 234 -3.58 6.55 -5.44
N MET A 235 -4.01 7.37 -4.47
CA MET A 235 -5.31 8.04 -4.51
C MET A 235 -5.35 9.20 -5.50
N LEU A 236 -4.29 10.01 -5.58
CA LEU A 236 -4.16 11.05 -6.60
C LEU A 236 -4.19 10.46 -8.01
N PHE A 237 -3.56 9.30 -8.22
CA PHE A 237 -3.64 8.59 -9.48
C PHE A 237 -5.03 7.99 -9.74
N LEU A 238 -5.66 7.38 -8.73
CA LEU A 238 -6.96 6.73 -8.86
C LEU A 238 -8.07 7.73 -9.24
N TYR A 239 -7.98 8.96 -8.74
CA TYR A 239 -9.00 10.00 -8.90
C TYR A 239 -8.58 11.15 -9.83
N ASP A 240 -7.49 11.00 -10.58
CA ASP A 240 -6.87 12.07 -11.38
C ASP A 240 -7.87 12.87 -12.23
N GLU A 241 -8.81 12.17 -12.88
CA GLU A 241 -9.81 12.76 -13.78
C GLU A 241 -10.76 13.78 -13.13
N ARG A 242 -10.94 13.74 -11.81
CA ARG A 242 -11.88 14.61 -11.08
C ARG A 242 -11.20 15.61 -10.14
N LEU A 243 -9.88 15.59 -10.00
CA LEU A 243 -9.17 16.44 -9.01
C LEU A 243 -9.19 17.94 -9.36
N ASP A 244 -9.51 18.29 -10.60
CA ASP A 244 -9.54 19.67 -11.07
C ASP A 244 -10.64 20.52 -10.39
N VAL A 245 -11.71 19.90 -9.86
CA VAL A 245 -12.73 20.60 -9.07
C VAL A 245 -12.44 20.67 -7.56
N TYR A 246 -11.35 20.06 -7.09
CA TYR A 246 -10.97 20.04 -5.68
C TYR A 246 -9.65 20.82 -5.48
N PRO A 247 -9.68 22.16 -5.59
CA PRO A 247 -8.47 22.98 -5.60
C PRO A 247 -7.67 22.91 -4.31
N ALA A 248 -8.31 22.61 -3.17
CA ALA A 248 -7.61 22.49 -1.89
C ALA A 248 -6.58 21.35 -1.90
N ILE A 249 -6.93 20.21 -2.52
CA ILE A 249 -6.01 19.08 -2.73
C ILE A 249 -4.81 19.52 -3.57
N GLY A 250 -5.06 20.17 -4.71
CA GLY A 250 -4.02 20.66 -5.61
C GLY A 250 -3.05 21.65 -4.94
N LEU A 251 -3.58 22.62 -4.19
CA LEU A 251 -2.79 23.61 -3.48
C LEU A 251 -1.93 22.99 -2.37
N LYS A 252 -2.50 22.13 -1.52
CA LYS A 252 -1.76 21.44 -0.46
C LYS A 252 -0.72 20.47 -1.01
N TRP A 253 -1.06 19.75 -2.09
CA TRP A 253 -0.12 18.87 -2.78
C TRP A 253 1.07 19.65 -3.35
N ALA A 254 0.80 20.79 -4.01
CA ALA A 254 1.85 21.65 -4.54
C ALA A 254 2.79 22.15 -3.44
N ALA A 255 2.24 22.59 -2.31
CA ALA A 255 3.01 23.01 -1.14
C ALA A 255 3.88 21.88 -0.57
N LEU A 256 3.35 20.65 -0.48
CA LEU A 256 4.13 19.48 -0.06
C LEU A 256 5.32 19.20 -1.01
N MET A 257 5.12 19.38 -2.32
CA MET A 257 6.12 19.13 -3.35
C MET A 257 7.17 20.25 -3.51
N GLU A 258 7.05 21.38 -2.81
CA GLU A 258 8.12 22.40 -2.79
C GLU A 258 9.41 21.82 -2.17
N GLY A 259 9.27 20.91 -1.20
CA GLY A 259 10.39 20.21 -0.57
C GLY A 259 11.08 19.24 -1.53
N GLU A 260 12.39 19.42 -1.74
CA GLU A 260 13.20 18.51 -2.58
C GLU A 260 13.17 17.06 -2.06
N GLY A 261 13.22 16.87 -0.73
CA GLY A 261 13.15 15.55 -0.11
C GLY A 261 11.85 14.80 -0.44
N GLN A 262 10.71 15.53 -0.53
CA GLN A 262 9.40 14.96 -0.87
C GLN A 262 9.31 14.62 -2.36
N ARG A 263 9.87 15.45 -3.25
CA ARG A 263 9.96 15.14 -4.69
C ARG A 263 10.80 13.89 -4.94
N LEU A 264 11.94 13.77 -4.27
CA LEU A 264 12.77 12.56 -4.35
C LEU A 264 12.04 11.33 -3.76
N ALA A 265 11.23 11.50 -2.70
CA ALA A 265 10.40 10.43 -2.15
C ALA A 265 9.33 9.96 -3.12
N LEU A 266 8.66 10.90 -3.80
CA LEU A 266 7.71 10.60 -4.86
C LEU A 266 8.36 9.81 -6.01
N GLU A 267 9.54 10.22 -6.48
CA GLU A 267 10.28 9.46 -7.50
C GLU A 267 10.57 8.03 -7.03
N ARG A 268 11.07 7.85 -5.80
CA ARG A 268 11.35 6.52 -5.22
C ARG A 268 10.12 5.63 -5.19
N ILE A 269 9.00 6.15 -4.67
CA ILE A 269 7.73 5.42 -4.61
C ILE A 269 7.27 5.03 -6.01
N PHE A 270 7.42 5.92 -6.99
CA PHE A 270 7.06 5.59 -8.36
C PHE A 270 7.87 4.40 -8.90
N TYR A 271 9.20 4.38 -8.68
CA TYR A 271 10.03 3.24 -9.08
C TYR A 271 9.65 1.95 -8.34
N GLN A 272 9.40 2.01 -7.03
CA GLN A 272 8.92 0.86 -6.24
C GLN A 272 7.60 0.30 -6.76
N LEU A 273 6.65 1.18 -7.12
CA LEU A 273 5.37 0.79 -7.71
C LEU A 273 5.55 0.13 -9.08
N ILE A 274 6.43 0.64 -9.95
CA ILE A 274 6.72 -0.02 -11.23
C ILE A 274 7.37 -1.40 -11.00
N ARG A 275 8.33 -1.51 -10.07
CA ARG A 275 9.02 -2.76 -9.72
C ARG A 275 8.06 -3.83 -9.19
N SER A 276 7.17 -3.49 -8.27
CA SER A 276 6.22 -4.45 -7.65
C SER A 276 5.26 -5.12 -8.64
N LYS A 277 5.07 -4.55 -9.83
CA LYS A 277 4.22 -5.17 -10.86
C LYS A 277 4.89 -6.35 -11.56
N ASP A 278 6.20 -6.52 -11.41
CA ASP A 278 6.94 -7.67 -11.94
C ASP A 278 7.12 -8.79 -10.90
N THR A 279 6.56 -8.64 -9.69
CA THR A 279 6.62 -9.64 -8.61
C THR A 279 6.13 -11.02 -9.07
N ASP A 280 5.14 -11.13 -9.95
CA ASP A 280 4.71 -12.44 -10.50
C ASP A 280 5.81 -13.13 -11.33
N LYS A 281 6.56 -12.37 -12.14
CA LYS A 281 7.67 -12.92 -12.94
C LYS A 281 8.83 -13.34 -12.06
N VAL A 282 9.15 -12.50 -11.07
CA VAL A 282 10.18 -12.77 -10.06
C VAL A 282 9.81 -14.01 -9.25
N THR A 283 8.54 -14.11 -8.83
CA THR A 283 8.00 -15.26 -8.09
C THR A 283 8.22 -16.56 -8.86
N LYS A 284 7.90 -16.58 -10.17
CA LYS A 284 8.14 -17.76 -11.01
C LYS A 284 9.63 -18.11 -11.11
N ARG A 285 10.48 -17.11 -11.37
CA ARG A 285 11.94 -17.29 -11.45
C ARG A 285 12.51 -17.84 -10.14
N MET A 286 12.02 -17.36 -9.00
CA MET A 286 12.40 -17.84 -7.67
C MET A 286 11.98 -19.29 -7.46
N GLN A 287 10.74 -19.66 -7.78
CA GLN A 287 10.21 -21.00 -7.57
C GLN A 287 10.80 -22.05 -8.51
N GLU A 288 10.99 -21.70 -9.79
CA GLU A 288 11.37 -22.65 -10.84
C GLU A 288 12.89 -22.83 -10.93
N GLU A 289 13.69 -21.83 -10.54
CA GLU A 289 15.15 -21.86 -10.76
C GLU A 289 15.96 -21.63 -9.48
N ILE A 290 15.75 -20.51 -8.79
CA ILE A 290 16.67 -20.08 -7.71
C ILE A 290 16.50 -20.93 -6.44
N LEU A 291 15.28 -21.05 -5.89
CA LEU A 291 15.03 -21.81 -4.66
C LEU A 291 15.39 -23.31 -4.79
N PRO A 292 15.09 -24.00 -5.90
CA PRO A 292 15.53 -25.39 -6.09
C PRO A 292 17.05 -25.55 -6.07
N GLU A 293 17.80 -24.63 -6.69
CA GLU A 293 19.27 -24.68 -6.67
C GLU A 293 19.83 -24.42 -5.27
N MET A 294 19.31 -23.43 -4.55
CA MET A 294 19.68 -23.18 -3.15
C MET A 294 19.42 -24.40 -2.25
N THR A 295 18.26 -25.06 -2.44
CA THR A 295 17.89 -26.24 -1.65
C THR A 295 18.82 -27.42 -1.94
N ARG A 296 19.14 -27.67 -3.22
CA ARG A 296 20.08 -28.73 -3.63
C ARG A 296 21.46 -28.51 -2.99
N PHE A 297 21.96 -27.28 -3.04
CA PHE A 297 23.24 -26.92 -2.44
C PHE A 297 23.22 -27.09 -0.91
N GLY A 298 22.18 -26.59 -0.23
CA GLY A 298 22.01 -26.76 1.21
C GLY A 298 21.94 -28.23 1.64
N SER A 299 21.21 -29.07 0.90
CA SER A 299 21.16 -30.52 1.16
C SER A 299 22.50 -31.21 0.93
N ALA A 300 23.26 -30.83 -0.11
CA ALA A 300 24.57 -31.39 -0.39
C ALA A 300 25.58 -31.05 0.73
N ILE A 301 25.52 -29.84 1.27
CA ILE A 301 26.31 -29.44 2.46
C ILE A 301 25.89 -30.24 3.68
N GLN A 302 24.58 -30.36 3.96
CA GLN A 302 24.09 -31.04 5.15
C GLN A 302 24.40 -32.56 5.13
N ASP A 303 24.27 -33.21 3.98
CA ASP A 303 24.59 -34.64 3.84
C ASP A 303 26.09 -34.91 4.00
N LYS A 304 26.93 -33.95 3.63
CA LYS A 304 28.39 -34.03 3.80
C LYS A 304 28.85 -33.72 5.21
N LEU A 305 28.27 -32.72 5.88
CA LEU A 305 28.52 -32.47 7.31
C LEU A 305 28.17 -33.69 8.16
N LYS A 306 27.08 -34.42 7.84
CA LYS A 306 26.74 -35.68 8.51
C LYS A 306 27.69 -36.83 8.19
N GLN A 307 28.39 -36.80 7.06
CA GLN A 307 29.42 -37.79 6.71
C GLN A 307 30.74 -37.51 7.45
N ASP A 308 31.06 -36.24 7.70
CA ASP A 308 32.29 -35.80 8.38
C ASP A 308 32.20 -35.82 9.93
N GLU A 309 31.02 -36.03 10.53
CA GLU A 309 30.88 -36.25 12.00
C GLU A 309 31.63 -37.49 12.53
N GLY A 310 32.28 -38.27 11.65
CA GLY A 310 33.13 -39.41 12.01
C GLY A 310 34.65 -39.16 11.96
N ASP A 311 35.14 -38.02 11.45
CA ASP A 311 36.58 -37.78 11.26
C ASP A 311 36.99 -36.45 11.90
N ASP A 312 37.54 -36.56 13.11
CA ASP A 312 38.07 -35.45 13.93
C ASP A 312 39.41 -34.98 13.35
N ASN A 313 39.37 -34.19 12.27
CA ASN A 313 40.51 -33.41 11.81
C ASN A 313 40.04 -32.01 11.40
N GLY A 314 40.46 -31.03 12.20
CA GLY A 314 40.04 -29.64 12.09
C GLY A 314 40.53 -28.89 10.84
N GLU A 315 39.76 -27.83 10.58
CA GLU A 315 40.22 -26.53 10.06
C GLU A 315 40.92 -26.45 8.69
N ASP A 316 40.52 -27.25 7.71
CA ASP A 316 40.77 -26.88 6.31
C ASP A 316 39.47 -26.89 5.50
N PHE A 317 39.13 -25.73 4.90
CA PHE A 317 38.02 -25.58 3.96
C PHE A 317 38.14 -26.67 2.88
N ASN A 318 37.25 -27.67 2.91
CA ASN A 318 37.31 -28.82 2.02
C ASN A 318 37.40 -28.35 0.54
N PRO A 319 38.42 -28.77 -0.24
CA PRO A 319 38.58 -28.36 -1.63
C PRO A 319 37.36 -28.66 -2.51
N GLU A 320 36.54 -29.66 -2.15
CA GLU A 320 35.27 -29.94 -2.83
C GLU A 320 34.19 -28.88 -2.57
N TRP A 321 34.18 -28.23 -1.39
CA TRP A 321 33.27 -27.11 -1.09
C TRP A 321 33.60 -25.88 -1.93
N LYS A 322 34.90 -25.61 -2.15
CA LYS A 322 35.35 -24.62 -3.13
C LYS A 322 34.88 -24.99 -4.53
N SER A 323 35.05 -26.24 -4.96
CA SER A 323 34.58 -26.67 -6.30
C SER A 323 33.06 -26.55 -6.50
N MET A 324 32.27 -26.75 -5.44
CA MET A 324 30.81 -26.58 -5.49
C MET A 324 30.38 -25.11 -5.43
N MET A 325 31.06 -24.25 -4.66
CA MET A 325 30.87 -22.80 -4.70
C MET A 325 31.33 -22.19 -6.03
N ASP A 326 32.40 -22.74 -6.62
CA ASP A 326 32.95 -22.38 -7.92
C ASP A 326 32.11 -22.94 -9.09
N ASN A 327 31.04 -23.68 -8.80
CA ASN A 327 30.08 -24.09 -9.81
C ASN A 327 29.38 -22.83 -10.35
N ALA A 328 29.81 -22.40 -11.53
CA ALA A 328 29.45 -21.11 -12.12
C ALA A 328 27.94 -20.85 -12.19
N GLY A 329 27.12 -21.90 -12.32
CA GLY A 329 25.66 -21.78 -12.28
C GLY A 329 25.13 -21.30 -10.93
N PHE A 330 25.57 -21.93 -9.83
CA PHE A 330 25.11 -21.60 -8.48
C PHE A 330 25.59 -20.22 -8.02
N SER A 331 26.87 -19.91 -8.23
CA SER A 331 27.43 -18.59 -7.89
C SER A 331 26.68 -17.48 -8.65
N ALA A 332 26.39 -17.68 -9.93
CA ALA A 332 25.60 -16.74 -10.72
C ALA A 332 24.17 -16.57 -10.21
N LYS A 333 23.48 -17.64 -9.77
CA LYS A 333 22.14 -17.54 -9.17
C LYS A 333 22.14 -16.86 -7.81
N MET A 334 23.15 -17.11 -6.98
CA MET A 334 23.29 -16.46 -5.68
C MET A 334 23.58 -14.97 -5.83
N GLN A 335 24.42 -14.61 -6.81
CA GLN A 335 24.63 -13.21 -7.19
C GLN A 335 23.34 -12.59 -7.74
N GLU A 336 22.63 -13.27 -8.66
CA GLU A 336 21.32 -12.82 -9.19
C GLU A 336 20.32 -12.56 -8.05
N PHE A 337 20.23 -13.47 -7.08
CA PHE A 337 19.38 -13.34 -5.90
C PHE A 337 19.78 -12.13 -5.04
N SER A 338 21.07 -11.97 -4.76
CA SER A 338 21.59 -10.83 -3.98
C SER A 338 21.34 -9.50 -4.69
N ASP A 339 21.58 -9.43 -6.00
CA ASP A 339 21.33 -8.25 -6.84
C ASP A 339 19.84 -7.88 -6.82
N MET A 340 18.94 -8.86 -6.93
CA MET A 340 17.50 -8.62 -6.82
C MET A 340 17.10 -8.07 -5.44
N GLN A 341 17.70 -8.60 -4.36
CA GLN A 341 17.45 -8.10 -3.00
C GLN A 341 17.94 -6.67 -2.82
N MET A 342 19.14 -6.35 -3.33
CA MET A 342 19.72 -5.00 -3.31
C MET A 342 18.90 -4.03 -4.15
N GLU A 343 18.38 -4.46 -5.30
CA GLU A 343 17.45 -3.69 -6.12
C GLU A 343 16.05 -3.57 -5.48
N GLY A 344 15.82 -4.09 -4.26
CA GLY A 344 14.54 -3.99 -3.56
C GLY A 344 13.40 -4.77 -4.22
N ILE A 345 13.74 -5.73 -5.09
CA ILE A 345 12.78 -6.60 -5.76
C ILE A 345 12.21 -7.59 -4.74
N ASP A 346 10.91 -7.86 -4.87
CA ASP A 346 10.20 -8.77 -3.98
C ASP A 346 10.49 -10.25 -4.31
N VAL A 347 11.58 -10.77 -3.75
CA VAL A 347 12.00 -12.17 -3.93
C VAL A 347 11.26 -13.16 -3.02
N TYR A 348 10.67 -12.67 -1.92
CA TYR A 348 10.11 -13.50 -0.85
C TYR A 348 8.60 -13.76 -0.96
N MET A 349 7.89 -13.08 -1.87
CA MET A 349 6.49 -13.38 -2.19
C MET A 349 6.25 -14.88 -2.42
N SER A 350 7.14 -15.54 -3.18
CA SER A 350 7.04 -16.98 -3.47
C SER A 350 7.08 -17.87 -2.22
N THR A 351 7.90 -17.52 -1.24
CA THR A 351 8.14 -18.28 -0.01
C THR A 351 6.97 -18.17 0.97
N PHE A 352 6.42 -16.96 1.14
CA PHE A 352 5.44 -16.66 2.18
C PHE A 352 3.99 -16.56 1.70
N SER A 353 3.75 -16.53 0.38
CA SER A 353 2.39 -16.46 -0.18
C SER A 353 1.49 -17.61 0.29
N GLY A 354 2.04 -18.83 0.35
CA GLY A 354 1.34 -20.02 0.84
C GLY A 354 1.07 -20.02 2.35
N GLN A 355 1.55 -19.02 3.09
CA GLN A 355 1.47 -18.94 4.55
C GLN A 355 0.52 -17.83 5.03
N LYS A 356 -0.36 -17.32 4.13
CA LYS A 356 -1.41 -16.36 4.50
C LYS A 356 -2.72 -17.03 4.93
N PHE A 357 -2.69 -18.32 5.28
CA PHE A 357 -3.84 -19.06 5.82
C PHE A 357 -4.01 -18.92 7.33
N TYR A 358 -3.02 -18.38 8.06
CA TYR A 358 -3.09 -18.23 9.51
C TYR A 358 -4.29 -17.36 9.93
N PRO A 359 -4.98 -17.69 11.05
CA PRO A 359 -6.13 -16.92 11.53
C PRO A 359 -5.84 -15.43 11.73
N PHE A 360 -4.59 -15.08 12.03
CA PHE A 360 -4.11 -13.69 12.11
C PHE A 360 -4.48 -12.86 10.87
N PHE A 361 -4.42 -13.44 9.66
CA PHE A 361 -4.74 -12.75 8.41
C PHE A 361 -6.23 -12.79 8.02
N GLN A 362 -7.11 -13.31 8.89
CA GLN A 362 -8.56 -13.15 8.71
C GLN A 362 -8.99 -11.71 9.02
N GLU A 363 -8.28 -11.04 9.91
CA GLU A 363 -8.47 -9.63 10.20
C GLU A 363 -7.73 -8.77 9.17
N ILE A 364 -8.42 -7.80 8.57
CA ILE A 364 -7.87 -6.98 7.49
C ILE A 364 -6.76 -6.06 7.99
N SER A 365 -6.89 -5.49 9.19
CA SER A 365 -5.87 -4.56 9.70
C SER A 365 -4.50 -5.24 9.85
N ASN A 366 -4.49 -6.54 10.17
CA ASN A 366 -3.29 -7.34 10.37
C ASN A 366 -2.46 -7.54 9.09
N TRP A 367 -3.05 -7.34 7.90
CA TRP A 367 -2.28 -7.33 6.64
C TRP A 367 -1.36 -6.12 6.53
N PHE A 368 -1.72 -5.02 7.20
CA PHE A 368 -1.00 -3.76 7.16
C PHE A 368 -0.29 -3.44 8.47
N LEU A 369 -0.44 -4.27 9.50
CA LEU A 369 0.20 -4.08 10.79
C LEU A 369 1.74 -4.15 10.61
N PRO A 370 2.49 -3.08 10.94
CA PRO A 370 3.95 -3.18 11.01
C PRO A 370 4.36 -4.31 11.96
N PHE A 371 5.48 -4.96 11.69
CA PHE A 371 5.90 -6.10 12.50
C PHE A 371 6.21 -5.68 13.94
N GLN A 372 5.49 -6.27 14.91
CA GLN A 372 5.64 -6.01 16.33
C GLN A 372 5.89 -7.33 17.07
N PRO A 373 7.10 -7.54 17.63
CA PRO A 373 7.40 -8.72 18.43
C PRO A 373 6.51 -8.86 19.68
N SER A 374 6.02 -7.74 20.20
CA SER A 374 5.15 -7.66 21.37
C SER A 374 3.70 -8.06 21.09
N HIS A 375 3.31 -8.26 19.83
CA HIS A 375 1.94 -8.60 19.47
C HIS A 375 1.50 -9.92 20.13
N THR A 376 0.27 -9.97 20.63
CA THR A 376 -0.20 -11.09 21.47
C THR A 376 -0.22 -12.43 20.74
N ALA A 377 -0.42 -12.41 19.41
CA ALA A 377 -0.32 -13.59 18.55
C ALA A 377 1.09 -14.23 18.53
N LEU A 378 2.12 -13.50 18.95
CA LEU A 378 3.52 -13.96 19.04
C LEU A 378 3.99 -14.14 20.49
N ALA A 379 3.12 -13.92 21.48
CA ALA A 379 3.51 -13.94 22.90
C ALA A 379 4.19 -15.27 23.30
N ASP A 380 3.67 -16.41 22.83
CA ASP A 380 4.22 -17.73 23.15
C ASP A 380 5.64 -17.94 22.56
N LEU A 381 5.92 -17.33 21.40
CA LEU A 381 7.20 -17.46 20.71
C LEU A 381 8.30 -16.80 21.54
N PHE A 382 8.05 -15.57 21.98
CA PHE A 382 9.05 -14.73 22.66
C PHE A 382 9.01 -14.86 24.19
N SER A 383 8.00 -15.52 24.76
CA SER A 383 7.97 -15.82 26.21
C SER A 383 8.86 -17.00 26.61
N SER A 384 9.26 -17.84 25.65
CA SER A 384 10.05 -19.04 25.90
C SER A 384 11.51 -18.69 26.28
N PRO A 385 12.08 -19.26 27.37
CA PRO A 385 13.43 -18.91 27.86
C PRO A 385 14.55 -19.07 26.84
N GLY A 386 14.45 -20.05 25.93
CA GLY A 386 15.42 -20.25 24.84
C GLY A 386 15.26 -19.31 23.64
N MET A 387 14.23 -18.46 23.64
CA MET A 387 13.93 -17.49 22.58
C MET A 387 14.06 -16.03 23.06
N LYS A 388 14.02 -15.79 24.38
CA LYS A 388 14.32 -14.51 25.03
C LYS A 388 15.80 -14.18 24.82
N GLY A 389 16.11 -13.45 23.74
CA GLY A 389 17.49 -13.15 23.30
C GLY A 389 17.97 -13.96 22.10
N SER A 390 17.06 -14.64 21.37
CA SER A 390 17.43 -15.46 20.20
C SER A 390 17.88 -14.63 18.99
N GLY A 391 18.87 -15.16 18.26
CA GLY A 391 19.26 -14.67 16.95
C GLY A 391 18.12 -14.66 15.92
N ILE A 392 17.02 -15.40 16.16
CA ILE A 392 15.80 -15.37 15.34
C ILE A 392 15.06 -14.04 15.44
N LEU A 393 14.86 -13.50 16.65
CA LEU A 393 14.19 -12.20 16.82
C LEU A 393 15.02 -11.10 16.15
N ASP A 394 16.33 -11.13 16.39
CA ASP A 394 17.28 -10.24 15.76
C ASP A 394 17.28 -10.40 14.23
N MET A 395 17.30 -11.61 13.69
CA MET A 395 17.21 -11.85 12.25
C MET A 395 15.92 -11.30 11.65
N VAL A 396 14.76 -11.53 12.27
CA VAL A 396 13.47 -11.05 11.76
C VAL A 396 13.37 -9.53 11.83
N LEU A 397 13.78 -8.93 12.95
CA LEU A 397 13.82 -7.47 13.09
C LEU A 397 14.81 -6.84 12.13
N LYS A 398 16.01 -7.42 12.01
CA LYS A 398 17.09 -6.92 11.17
C LYS A 398 16.82 -7.16 9.69
N SER A 399 16.07 -8.21 9.30
CA SER A 399 15.73 -8.46 7.90
C SER A 399 15.02 -7.25 7.27
N GLY A 400 15.76 -6.49 6.45
CA GLY A 400 15.24 -5.37 5.69
C GLY A 400 14.47 -5.80 4.43
N PHE A 401 14.60 -7.06 4.04
CA PHE A 401 14.04 -7.61 2.81
C PHE A 401 12.66 -8.26 2.97
N LEU A 402 12.24 -8.57 4.20
CA LEU A 402 10.91 -9.10 4.47
C LEU A 402 9.95 -7.95 4.77
N CYS A 403 8.78 -7.98 4.15
CA CYS A 403 7.68 -7.10 4.51
C CYS A 403 7.04 -7.52 5.85
N SER A 404 6.17 -6.68 6.42
CA SER A 404 5.65 -6.89 7.79
C SER A 404 4.85 -8.18 7.88
N SER A 405 3.96 -8.41 6.91
CA SER A 405 3.14 -9.61 6.86
C SER A 405 3.97 -10.89 6.69
N ASP A 406 5.09 -10.84 5.96
CA ASP A 406 5.98 -12.00 5.82
C ASP A 406 6.77 -12.29 7.09
N LYS A 407 7.15 -11.26 7.86
CA LYS A 407 7.74 -11.44 9.19
C LYS A 407 6.78 -12.15 10.16
N TYR A 408 5.50 -11.79 10.16
CA TYR A 408 4.49 -12.52 10.93
C TYR A 408 4.35 -13.98 10.48
N SER A 409 4.22 -14.23 9.17
CA SER A 409 4.16 -15.59 8.61
C SER A 409 5.37 -16.43 9.01
N PHE A 410 6.58 -15.85 8.95
CA PHE A 410 7.80 -16.51 9.39
C PHE A 410 7.75 -16.91 10.87
N CYS A 411 7.37 -15.99 11.75
CA CYS A 411 7.22 -16.27 13.18
C CYS A 411 6.16 -17.37 13.45
N PHE A 412 5.05 -17.38 12.72
CA PHE A 412 4.03 -18.42 12.85
C PHE A 412 4.52 -19.80 12.41
N ASN A 413 5.37 -19.91 11.39
CA ASN A 413 5.99 -21.21 11.05
C ASN A 413 6.90 -21.70 12.18
N ILE A 414 7.71 -20.82 12.75
CA ILE A 414 8.62 -21.19 13.85
C ILE A 414 7.81 -21.66 15.06
N LEU A 415 6.68 -21.03 15.34
CA LEU A 415 5.73 -21.47 16.35
C LEU A 415 5.14 -22.86 16.11
N GLN A 416 5.19 -23.40 14.89
CA GLN A 416 4.76 -24.77 14.59
C GLN A 416 5.87 -25.81 14.78
N LEU A 417 7.16 -25.40 14.80
CA LEU A 417 8.27 -26.33 15.00
C LEU A 417 8.33 -26.82 16.46
N PRO A 418 8.83 -28.04 16.77
CA PRO A 418 9.04 -28.46 18.16
C PRO A 418 10.09 -27.60 18.88
N SER A 419 9.96 -27.40 20.20
CA SER A 419 10.81 -26.50 21.01
C SER A 419 12.32 -26.75 20.84
N ASN A 420 12.72 -28.02 20.74
CA ASN A 420 14.13 -28.42 20.66
C ASN A 420 14.77 -27.99 19.33
N TYR A 421 14.01 -27.96 18.24
CA TYR A 421 14.49 -27.45 16.94
C TYR A 421 14.56 -25.92 16.90
N ARG A 422 13.64 -25.24 17.61
CA ARG A 422 13.63 -23.77 17.69
C ARG A 422 14.90 -23.23 18.33
N SER A 423 15.34 -23.83 19.44
CA SER A 423 16.55 -23.38 20.17
C SER A 423 17.83 -23.56 19.35
N THR A 424 17.95 -24.65 18.59
CA THR A 424 19.12 -24.89 17.73
C THR A 424 19.14 -23.93 16.53
N MET A 425 17.97 -23.70 15.91
CA MET A 425 17.84 -22.72 14.81
C MET A 425 18.16 -21.30 15.30
N ALA A 426 17.73 -20.94 16.51
CA ALA A 426 18.02 -19.65 17.14
C ALA A 426 19.52 -19.39 17.31
N ALA A 427 20.27 -20.41 17.71
CA ALA A 427 21.71 -20.31 17.95
C ALA A 427 22.50 -20.14 16.65
N ASN A 428 22.16 -20.90 15.61
CA ASN A 428 22.89 -20.87 14.33
C ASN A 428 22.65 -19.58 13.53
N LEU A 429 21.45 -18.99 13.63
CA LEU A 429 21.10 -17.77 12.89
C LEU A 429 21.64 -16.48 13.53
N GLY A 430 22.07 -16.52 14.79
CA GLY A 430 22.61 -15.34 15.47
C GLY A 430 23.94 -14.85 14.89
N ALA A 431 24.81 -15.77 14.44
CA ALA A 431 26.16 -15.45 13.95
C ALA A 431 26.19 -14.68 12.62
N ASP A 432 25.19 -14.88 11.74
CA ASP A 432 25.13 -14.21 10.43
C ASP A 432 24.55 -12.78 10.50
N THR A 433 24.05 -12.35 11.67
CA THR A 433 23.37 -11.04 11.80
C THR A 433 24.32 -9.84 11.86
N GLU A 434 25.57 -10.03 12.28
CA GLU A 434 26.56 -8.95 12.41
C GLU A 434 27.01 -8.42 11.05
N VAL A 435 27.28 -9.32 10.09
CA VAL A 435 27.65 -8.97 8.71
C VAL A 435 26.55 -8.15 8.03
N TYR A 436 25.29 -8.51 8.28
CA TYR A 436 24.15 -7.78 7.73
C TYR A 436 23.98 -6.39 8.37
N GLU A 437 24.25 -6.25 9.66
CA GLU A 437 24.20 -4.94 10.31
C GLU A 437 25.26 -3.97 9.79
N GLU A 438 26.49 -4.44 9.61
CA GLU A 438 27.55 -3.63 9.01
C GLU A 438 27.18 -3.19 7.59
N PHE A 439 26.61 -4.11 6.80
CA PHE A 439 26.10 -3.79 5.47
C PHE A 439 24.99 -2.73 5.51
N LYS A 440 23.99 -2.91 6.38
CA LYS A 440 22.89 -1.94 6.54
C LYS A 440 23.40 -0.57 6.98
N LYS A 441 24.38 -0.53 7.90
CA LYS A 441 25.02 0.71 8.34
C LYS A 441 25.79 1.37 7.19
N SER A 442 26.49 0.60 6.36
CA SER A 442 27.17 1.07 5.15
C SER A 442 26.19 1.70 4.16
N GLU A 443 25.10 0.99 3.82
CA GLU A 443 24.08 1.48 2.90
C GLU A 443 23.38 2.75 3.43
N ALA A 444 23.03 2.77 4.73
CA ALA A 444 22.44 3.95 5.35
C ALA A 444 23.41 5.15 5.42
N ALA A 445 24.72 4.90 5.49
CA ALA A 445 25.73 5.95 5.42
C ALA A 445 25.90 6.50 3.99
N MET A 446 25.74 5.66 2.97
CA MET A 446 25.79 6.06 1.56
C MET A 446 24.51 6.76 1.09
N ASN A 447 23.35 6.35 1.62
CA ASN A 447 22.04 6.87 1.25
C ASN A 447 21.26 7.29 2.52
N PRO A 448 21.20 8.59 2.84
CA PRO A 448 20.44 9.10 3.98
C PRO A 448 18.94 8.77 3.94
N ALA A 449 18.39 8.51 2.75
CA ALA A 449 16.99 8.13 2.56
C ALA A 449 16.75 6.61 2.59
N TYR A 450 17.79 5.80 2.80
CA TYR A 450 17.69 4.33 2.76
C TYR A 450 16.58 3.78 3.66
N ASN A 451 16.52 4.23 4.92
CA ASN A 451 15.48 3.75 5.84
C ASN A 451 14.06 4.13 5.39
N LEU A 452 13.88 5.33 4.83
CA LEU A 452 12.59 5.79 4.29
C LEU A 452 12.19 4.95 3.05
N GLU A 453 13.17 4.64 2.19
CA GLU A 453 12.96 3.77 1.03
C GLU A 453 12.54 2.36 1.45
N GLN A 454 13.19 1.78 2.47
CA GLN A 454 12.82 0.46 2.96
C GLN A 454 11.42 0.43 3.57
N THR A 455 11.01 1.48 4.27
CA THR A 455 9.66 1.59 4.83
C THR A 455 8.59 1.65 3.73
N SER A 456 8.77 2.51 2.73
CA SER A 456 7.84 2.62 1.59
C SER A 456 7.80 1.32 0.77
N ASN A 457 8.94 0.69 0.51
CA ASN A 457 9.01 -0.56 -0.24
C ASN A 457 8.31 -1.71 0.49
N ARG A 458 8.55 -1.87 1.81
CA ARG A 458 7.87 -2.86 2.66
C ARG A 458 6.35 -2.66 2.63
N TYR A 459 5.89 -1.42 2.73
CA TYR A 459 4.46 -1.14 2.68
C TYR A 459 3.85 -1.48 1.32
N ILE A 460 4.50 -1.12 0.21
CA ILE A 460 4.05 -1.50 -1.14
C ILE A 460 3.98 -3.02 -1.31
N GLN A 461 4.95 -3.75 -0.74
CA GLN A 461 4.96 -5.21 -0.71
C GLN A 461 3.78 -5.77 0.11
N ASP A 462 3.49 -5.23 1.29
CA ASP A 462 2.33 -5.60 2.11
C ASP A 462 1.00 -5.32 1.37
N LEU A 463 0.88 -4.16 0.70
CA LEU A 463 -0.26 -3.84 -0.18
C LEU A 463 -0.41 -4.88 -1.31
N TYR A 464 0.70 -5.21 -1.98
CA TYR A 464 0.69 -6.20 -3.06
C TYR A 464 0.19 -7.57 -2.58
N ARG A 465 0.62 -8.01 -1.39
CA ARG A 465 0.16 -9.26 -0.78
C ARG A 465 -1.32 -9.22 -0.50
N PHE A 466 -1.83 -8.14 0.09
CA PHE A 466 -3.26 -7.99 0.36
C PHE A 466 -4.10 -8.13 -0.92
N PHE A 467 -3.81 -7.34 -1.97
CA PHE A 467 -4.61 -7.35 -3.19
C PHE A 467 -4.50 -8.63 -4.02
N ASN A 468 -3.42 -9.41 -3.87
CA ASN A 468 -3.22 -10.65 -4.63
C ASN A 468 -3.56 -11.93 -3.86
N LEU A 469 -3.46 -11.93 -2.52
CA LEU A 469 -3.58 -13.15 -1.71
C LEU A 469 -4.81 -13.19 -0.80
N HIS A 470 -5.38 -12.04 -0.42
CA HIS A 470 -6.52 -12.02 0.51
C HIS A 470 -7.69 -12.89 0.03
N GLY A 471 -8.36 -13.59 0.94
CA GLY A 471 -9.42 -14.56 0.62
C GLY A 471 -10.58 -13.93 -0.15
N ARG A 472 -10.93 -12.68 0.18
CA ARG A 472 -11.95 -11.87 -0.53
C ARG A 472 -11.33 -10.83 -1.46
N ARG A 473 -10.14 -11.06 -2.02
CA ARG A 473 -9.44 -10.09 -2.90
C ARG A 473 -10.27 -9.56 -4.08
N ARG A 474 -11.24 -10.34 -4.58
CA ARG A 474 -12.13 -9.94 -5.68
C ARG A 474 -13.10 -8.82 -5.30
N ASP A 475 -13.28 -8.56 -4.01
CA ASP A 475 -14.12 -7.47 -3.52
C ASP A 475 -13.38 -6.13 -3.54
N PHE A 476 -12.08 -6.12 -3.84
CA PHE A 476 -11.24 -4.92 -3.88
C PHE A 476 -10.73 -4.67 -5.30
N LYS A 477 -10.68 -3.39 -5.70
CA LYS A 477 -10.02 -2.98 -6.94
C LYS A 477 -8.50 -3.15 -6.77
N ASN A 478 -7.87 -4.04 -7.53
CA ASN A 478 -6.42 -4.23 -7.43
C ASN A 478 -5.66 -3.07 -8.10
N LEU A 479 -5.00 -2.25 -7.27
CA LEU A 479 -4.26 -1.07 -7.73
C LEU A 479 -3.05 -1.43 -8.62
N PHE A 480 -2.46 -2.61 -8.43
CA PHE A 480 -1.26 -3.05 -9.16
C PHE A 480 -1.56 -3.53 -10.59
N PHE A 481 -2.83 -3.76 -10.94
CA PHE A 481 -3.25 -4.06 -12.30
C PHE A 481 -3.46 -2.82 -13.17
N MET A 482 -3.56 -1.63 -12.57
CA MET A 482 -3.61 -0.37 -13.32
C MET A 482 -2.27 -0.12 -14.02
N GLN A 483 -2.22 0.58 -15.16
CA GLN A 483 -0.95 0.86 -15.86
C GLN A 483 0.03 1.70 -15.01
N LEU A 484 -0.46 2.45 -14.02
CA LEU A 484 0.33 3.29 -13.10
C LEU A 484 1.27 4.24 -13.86
N ASP A 485 0.80 4.85 -14.94
CA ASP A 485 1.55 5.85 -15.69
C ASP A 485 1.52 7.19 -14.97
N LEU A 486 2.13 7.25 -13.77
CA LEU A 486 2.04 8.44 -12.87
C LEU A 486 2.54 9.73 -13.53
N HIS A 487 3.48 9.62 -14.48
CA HIS A 487 3.95 10.74 -15.28
C HIS A 487 2.82 11.42 -16.07
N GLN A 488 1.78 10.70 -16.48
CA GLN A 488 0.66 11.24 -17.25
C GLN A 488 -0.41 11.90 -16.38
N ALA A 489 -0.46 11.59 -15.08
CA ALA A 489 -1.45 12.13 -14.17
C ALA A 489 -1.25 13.64 -13.97
N HIS A 490 -2.35 14.39 -13.83
CA HIS A 490 -2.39 15.84 -13.75
C HIS A 490 -1.56 16.40 -12.59
N LEU A 491 -1.79 15.89 -11.36
CA LEU A 491 -1.11 16.39 -10.17
C LEU A 491 0.26 15.74 -9.94
N LEU A 492 0.47 14.50 -10.38
CA LEU A 492 1.74 13.79 -10.16
C LEU A 492 2.78 14.10 -11.26
N GLY A 493 2.32 14.19 -12.51
CA GLY A 493 3.14 14.34 -13.70
C GLY A 493 4.18 15.46 -13.63
N PRO A 494 3.84 16.68 -13.19
CA PRO A 494 4.79 17.79 -13.08
C PRO A 494 6.04 17.47 -12.24
N TYR A 495 5.92 16.58 -11.24
CA TYR A 495 6.98 16.28 -10.29
C TYR A 495 7.80 15.04 -10.64
N VAL A 496 7.31 14.17 -11.53
CA VAL A 496 8.01 12.94 -11.98
C VAL A 496 8.41 12.97 -13.46
N SER A 497 8.36 14.14 -14.11
CA SER A 497 8.66 14.32 -15.54
C SER A 497 10.00 15.00 -15.83
N ASN A 498 10.93 15.04 -14.87
CA ASN A 498 12.28 15.52 -15.18
C ASN A 498 13.03 14.49 -16.06
N GLU A 499 13.96 14.98 -16.87
CA GLU A 499 14.66 14.16 -17.87
C GLU A 499 15.36 12.95 -17.24
N SER A 500 16.04 13.15 -16.11
CA SER A 500 16.76 12.08 -15.40
C SER A 500 15.82 10.96 -14.92
N CYS A 501 14.62 11.34 -14.48
CA CYS A 501 13.59 10.44 -13.98
C CYS A 501 12.97 9.68 -15.15
N LEU A 502 12.55 10.39 -16.21
CA LEU A 502 12.00 9.78 -17.42
C LEU A 502 13.00 8.81 -18.07
N ARG A 503 14.29 9.15 -18.18
CA ARG A 503 15.30 8.23 -18.74
C ARG A 503 15.45 6.96 -17.92
N ARG A 504 15.52 7.07 -16.58
CA ARG A 504 15.57 5.92 -15.66
C ARG A 504 14.31 5.07 -15.74
N MET A 505 13.13 5.69 -15.82
CA MET A 505 11.85 5.00 -16.01
C MET A 505 11.80 4.25 -17.34
N GLY A 506 12.24 4.87 -18.43
CA GLY A 506 12.31 4.24 -19.74
C GLY A 506 13.16 2.98 -19.70
N GLN A 507 14.36 3.07 -19.09
CA GLN A 507 15.23 1.90 -18.89
C GLN A 507 14.56 0.80 -18.06
N LEU A 508 13.87 1.16 -16.97
CA LEU A 508 13.15 0.20 -16.14
C LEU A 508 12.03 -0.50 -16.93
N TYR A 509 11.20 0.25 -17.64
CA TYR A 509 10.15 -0.31 -18.49
C TYR A 509 10.71 -1.22 -19.60
N PHE A 510 11.84 -0.86 -20.21
CA PHE A 510 12.53 -1.72 -21.17
C PHE A 510 13.04 -3.02 -20.54
N LYS A 511 13.73 -2.94 -19.39
CA LYS A 511 14.18 -4.13 -18.63
C LYS A 511 13.01 -5.07 -18.32
N GLN A 512 11.85 -4.50 -17.95
CA GLN A 512 10.64 -5.24 -17.62
C GLN A 512 9.80 -5.69 -18.83
N LYS A 513 10.24 -5.37 -20.06
CA LYS A 513 9.50 -5.63 -21.32
C LYS A 513 8.11 -4.96 -21.38
N ARG A 514 7.92 -3.84 -20.69
CA ARG A 514 6.70 -3.03 -20.68
C ARG A 514 6.78 -1.94 -21.75
N TYR A 515 6.66 -2.35 -23.01
CA TYR A 515 6.88 -1.44 -24.13
C TYR A 515 5.86 -0.30 -24.23
N SER A 516 4.61 -0.48 -23.77
CA SER A 516 3.61 0.60 -23.75
C SER A 516 4.02 1.75 -22.85
N GLY A 517 4.43 1.46 -21.60
CA GLY A 517 4.92 2.46 -20.66
C GLY A 517 6.22 3.10 -21.14
N ALA A 518 7.14 2.31 -21.72
CA ALA A 518 8.37 2.83 -22.31
C ALA A 518 8.11 3.82 -23.46
N LEU A 519 7.10 3.55 -24.30
CA LEU A 519 6.71 4.47 -25.38
C LEU A 519 6.15 5.77 -24.82
N GLY A 520 5.24 5.73 -23.83
CA GLY A 520 4.71 6.95 -23.22
C GLY A 520 5.79 7.85 -22.62
N VAL A 521 6.81 7.26 -22.01
CA VAL A 521 7.98 7.97 -21.49
C VAL A 521 8.85 8.56 -22.61
N LEU A 522 9.09 7.80 -23.68
CA LEU A 522 9.85 8.27 -24.84
C LEU A 522 9.14 9.42 -25.55
N ASP A 523 7.82 9.34 -25.73
CA ASP A 523 7.03 10.40 -26.34
C ASP A 523 7.16 11.72 -25.54
N ARG A 524 7.17 11.63 -24.21
CA ARG A 524 7.37 12.79 -23.34
C ARG A 524 8.80 13.35 -23.41
N LEU A 525 9.81 12.48 -23.45
CA LEU A 525 11.21 12.90 -23.65
C LEU A 525 11.41 13.57 -25.02
N LEU A 526 10.74 13.07 -26.06
CA LEU A 526 10.77 13.67 -27.41
C LEU A 526 10.05 15.02 -27.46
N GLN A 527 8.98 15.21 -26.69
CA GLN A 527 8.35 16.53 -26.54
C GLN A 527 9.28 17.55 -25.87
N GLN A 528 10.06 17.12 -24.87
CA GLN A 528 11.04 17.98 -24.18
C GLN A 528 12.30 18.22 -25.02
N HIS A 529 12.75 17.22 -25.79
CA HIS A 529 13.96 17.26 -26.61
C HIS A 529 13.73 16.72 -28.03
N PRO A 530 13.07 17.48 -28.91
CA PRO A 530 12.70 17.01 -30.26
C PRO A 530 13.87 16.60 -31.14
N SER A 531 15.06 17.14 -30.88
CA SER A 531 16.27 17.00 -31.71
C SER A 531 17.21 15.88 -31.26
N ASP A 532 16.90 15.14 -30.18
CA ASP A 532 17.77 14.08 -29.66
C ASP A 532 17.69 12.81 -30.55
N ALA A 533 18.71 12.63 -31.40
CA ALA A 533 18.81 11.52 -32.34
C ALA A 533 18.87 10.13 -31.67
N GLU A 534 19.27 10.03 -30.39
CA GLU A 534 19.31 8.77 -29.67
C GLU A 534 17.90 8.30 -29.26
N LEU A 535 17.03 9.25 -28.90
CA LEU A 535 15.62 8.98 -28.59
C LEU A 535 14.84 8.52 -29.83
N HIS A 536 15.16 9.05 -31.01
CA HIS A 536 14.57 8.63 -32.29
C HIS A 536 14.97 7.22 -32.73
N ARG A 537 16.12 6.69 -32.28
CA ARG A 537 16.60 5.33 -32.64
C ARG A 537 15.90 4.22 -31.84
N LYS A 538 15.61 4.42 -30.55
CA LYS A 538 15.00 3.39 -29.68
C LYS A 538 13.61 2.85 -30.11
N PRO A 539 12.65 3.64 -30.64
CA PRO A 539 11.36 3.11 -31.08
C PRO A 539 11.44 2.20 -32.32
N THR A 540 12.56 2.18 -33.06
CA THR A 540 12.74 1.32 -34.24
C THR A 540 13.13 -0.13 -33.91
N CYS A 541 13.53 -0.43 -32.66
CA CYS A 541 13.86 -1.79 -32.19
C CYS A 541 12.63 -2.57 -31.65
N LYS A 542 11.49 -2.52 -32.33
CA LYS A 542 10.40 -3.49 -32.08
C LYS A 542 10.75 -4.84 -32.75
N PRO A 543 10.56 -5.99 -32.10
CA PRO A 543 10.39 -7.23 -32.84
C PRO A 543 9.09 -7.13 -33.65
N ASN A 544 9.17 -7.34 -34.96
CA ASN A 544 8.04 -7.34 -35.87
C ASN A 544 6.99 -8.40 -35.45
N SER A 545 5.95 -8.00 -34.73
CA SER A 545 4.74 -8.80 -34.56
C SER A 545 3.49 -7.93 -34.42
N SER A 546 3.24 -7.08 -35.42
CA SER A 546 1.88 -6.65 -35.85
C SER A 546 1.96 -5.46 -36.81
N ARG A 547 2.48 -5.70 -38.01
CA ARG A 547 2.06 -4.94 -39.20
C ARG A 547 1.46 -5.93 -40.18
N ARG A 548 0.15 -6.11 -40.12
CA ARG A 548 -0.65 -6.43 -41.30
C ARG A 548 -1.62 -5.29 -41.52
N THR A 549 -1.22 -4.45 -42.46
CA THR A 549 -2.04 -3.55 -43.25
C THR A 549 -3.22 -4.27 -43.88
N ALA A 550 -4.40 -3.66 -43.85
CA ALA A 550 -5.42 -3.64 -44.90
C ALA A 550 -6.66 -2.92 -44.34
N PHE A 551 -7.33 -1.96 -44.95
CA PHE A 551 -7.21 -1.11 -46.14
C PHE A 551 -8.29 -0.02 -45.88
N GLY A 552 -8.07 1.24 -46.28
CA GLY A 552 -9.17 2.23 -46.37
C GLY A 552 -10.04 1.99 -47.62
N PRO A 553 -11.14 2.73 -47.86
CA PRO A 553 -11.76 3.81 -47.08
C PRO A 553 -12.79 3.35 -46.04
#